data_AF-A0A510BFS6-F1
#
_entry.id   AF-A0A510BFS6-F1
#
_cell.length_a   1.000
_cell.length_b   1.000
_cell.length_c   1.000
_cell.angle_alpha   90.00
_cell.angle_beta   90.00
_cell.angle_gamma   90.00
#
_symmetry.space_group_name_H-M   'P 1'
#
loop_
_entity.id
_entity.type
_entity.pdbx_description
1 polymer ?
#
loop_
_entity_poly.entity_id
_entity_poly.type
_entity_poly.pdbx_seq_one_letter_code
_entity_poly.pdbx_strand_id
1 'polypeptide(L)'
;MFKDKVCEICGDPAKNYLYGTFLCDREECIEKAKMLRGGPGGHKLIRVALGSENPTKIKGTQMALEKVMKNILIVPVDVDSGVSKQPFGVDEIVKGAINRAKGAFEKVPSHYGIGIEAGVVEIGGKYLDIHICAIFDGEEYTIGTSQGFQIPEEILEEVRRGEECSKAVEKVYGIKDIGKREGIIGYLTKDLVSRVDLCRDAVLMAIVPRLRS
;
A
#
# COMPACT_ATOMS: atom_id res chain seq x y z
N MET A 1 -39.17 4.45 3.99
CA MET A 1 -37.86 3.85 3.69
C MET A 1 -36.70 4.58 4.36
N PHE A 2 -36.79 5.90 4.61
CA PHE A 2 -35.71 6.70 5.20
C PHE A 2 -35.95 7.15 6.66
N LYS A 3 -36.94 6.58 7.36
CA LYS A 3 -37.13 6.89 8.79
C LYS A 3 -35.82 6.61 9.54
N ASP A 4 -35.36 7.59 10.29
CA ASP A 4 -34.14 7.56 11.12
C ASP A 4 -32.81 7.49 10.35
N LYS A 5 -32.83 7.70 9.02
CA LYS A 5 -31.61 7.86 8.22
C LYS A 5 -31.24 9.34 8.11
N VAL A 6 -29.95 9.64 8.18
CA VAL A 6 -29.39 10.99 8.03
C VAL A 6 -28.59 11.10 6.74
N CYS A 7 -28.51 12.32 6.22
CA CYS A 7 -27.70 12.70 5.10
C CYS A 7 -26.23 12.51 5.47
N GLU A 8 -25.54 11.62 4.77
CA GLU A 8 -24.13 11.31 5.06
C GLU A 8 -23.18 12.47 4.70
N ILE A 9 -23.69 13.55 4.08
CA ILE A 9 -22.91 14.75 3.73
C ILE A 9 -23.01 15.84 4.80
N CYS A 10 -24.20 16.04 5.40
CA CYS A 10 -24.47 17.19 6.26
C CYS A 10 -25.17 16.86 7.59
N GLY A 11 -25.61 15.62 7.80
CA GLY A 11 -26.27 15.17 9.04
C GLY A 11 -27.77 15.42 9.13
N ASP A 12 -28.39 16.15 8.20
CA ASP A 12 -29.84 16.38 8.15
C ASP A 12 -30.63 15.09 7.92
N PRO A 13 -31.95 15.04 8.17
CA PRO A 13 -32.77 13.89 7.79
C PRO A 13 -32.65 13.53 6.29
N ALA A 14 -32.38 12.27 6.01
CA ALA A 14 -32.30 11.77 4.64
C ALA A 14 -33.69 11.66 4.02
N LYS A 15 -33.80 12.08 2.77
CA LYS A 15 -35.02 12.05 1.98
C LYS A 15 -34.87 11.23 0.71
N ASN A 16 -33.63 11.07 0.23
CA ASN A 16 -33.29 10.33 -0.97
C ASN A 16 -32.17 9.32 -0.70
N TYR A 17 -32.06 8.34 -1.58
CA TYR A 17 -30.88 7.49 -1.71
C TYR A 17 -30.37 7.62 -3.14
N LEU A 18 -29.43 8.55 -3.34
CA LEU A 18 -28.80 8.80 -4.63
C LEU A 18 -27.31 8.57 -4.48
N TYR A 19 -26.68 8.11 -5.55
CA TYR A 19 -25.24 7.87 -5.53
C TYR A 19 -24.80 6.99 -4.34
N GLY A 20 -25.62 6.01 -3.93
CA GLY A 20 -25.24 5.05 -2.89
C GLY A 20 -25.12 5.60 -1.49
N THR A 21 -25.65 6.79 -1.29
CA THR A 21 -25.51 7.59 -0.09
C THR A 21 -26.91 8.07 0.30
N PHE A 22 -27.25 7.99 1.58
CA PHE A 22 -28.46 8.63 2.10
C PHE A 22 -28.25 10.15 2.09
N LEU A 23 -29.17 10.89 1.47
CA LEU A 23 -29.01 12.33 1.20
C LEU A 23 -30.26 13.13 1.55
N CYS A 24 -30.06 14.36 2.00
CA CYS A 24 -31.10 15.39 2.03
C CYS A 24 -31.33 15.96 0.61
N ASP A 25 -32.27 16.91 0.46
CA ASP A 25 -32.61 17.50 -0.84
C ASP A 25 -31.69 18.67 -1.26
N ARG A 26 -30.69 19.02 -0.44
CA ARG A 26 -29.81 20.14 -0.74
C ARG A 26 -28.93 19.83 -1.94
N GLU A 27 -28.94 20.73 -2.91
CA GLU A 27 -28.21 20.58 -4.18
C GLU A 27 -26.70 20.40 -3.95
N GLU A 28 -26.12 21.15 -3.01
CA GLU A 28 -24.72 20.99 -2.56
C GLU A 28 -24.40 19.56 -2.06
N CYS A 29 -25.35 18.91 -1.37
CA CYS A 29 -25.15 17.56 -0.82
C CYS A 29 -25.24 16.53 -1.94
N ILE A 30 -26.18 16.70 -2.86
CA ILE A 30 -26.37 15.85 -4.03
C ILE A 30 -25.16 15.94 -4.96
N GLU A 31 -24.67 17.16 -5.23
CA GLU A 31 -23.52 17.39 -6.09
C GLU A 31 -22.22 16.86 -5.45
N LYS A 32 -22.03 17.08 -4.15
CA LYS A 32 -20.89 16.50 -3.41
C LYS A 32 -20.94 14.97 -3.40
N ALA A 33 -22.10 14.36 -3.21
CA ALA A 33 -22.27 12.92 -3.28
C ALA A 33 -22.03 12.36 -4.69
N LYS A 34 -22.51 13.06 -5.73
CA LYS A 34 -22.24 12.75 -7.14
C LYS A 34 -20.75 12.78 -7.45
N MET A 35 -20.03 13.80 -6.95
CA MET A 35 -18.58 13.91 -7.09
C MET A 35 -17.84 12.79 -6.35
N LEU A 36 -18.25 12.48 -5.12
CA LEU A 36 -17.70 11.34 -4.35
C LEU A 36 -17.96 9.99 -5.04
N ARG A 37 -19.02 9.91 -5.86
CA ARG A 37 -19.32 8.74 -6.70
C ARG A 37 -18.70 8.73 -8.09
N GLY A 38 -17.84 9.71 -8.41
CA GLY A 38 -17.14 9.76 -9.69
C GLY A 38 -17.99 10.28 -10.86
N GLY A 39 -19.01 11.11 -10.59
CA GLY A 39 -19.80 11.78 -11.64
C GLY A 39 -20.94 10.94 -12.25
N PRO A 40 -21.55 11.38 -13.37
CA PRO A 40 -22.73 10.75 -13.98
C PRO A 40 -22.48 9.34 -14.55
N GLY A 41 -21.22 8.95 -14.78
CA GLY A 41 -20.83 7.59 -15.18
C GLY A 41 -20.64 6.60 -14.02
N GLY A 42 -20.60 7.09 -12.76
CA GLY A 42 -20.78 6.33 -11.53
C GLY A 42 -19.87 5.11 -11.30
N HIS A 43 -18.56 5.31 -11.14
CA HIS A 43 -17.76 4.37 -10.34
C HIS A 43 -17.31 5.09 -9.06
N LYS A 44 -17.80 4.59 -7.90
CA LYS A 44 -17.50 5.13 -6.56
C LYS A 44 -15.99 5.36 -6.42
N LEU A 45 -15.57 6.57 -6.03
CA LEU A 45 -14.15 6.87 -5.82
C LEU A 45 -13.63 5.97 -4.69
N ILE A 46 -12.69 5.09 -4.99
CA ILE A 46 -12.05 4.23 -4.00
C ILE A 46 -10.82 4.96 -3.46
N ARG A 47 -11.02 5.65 -2.33
CA ARG A 47 -9.91 6.25 -1.58
C ARG A 47 -9.12 5.17 -0.84
N VAL A 48 -7.80 5.16 -1.02
CA VAL A 48 -6.86 4.21 -0.41
C VAL A 48 -5.77 4.99 0.30
N ALA A 49 -5.57 4.76 1.59
CA ALA A 49 -4.48 5.35 2.35
C ALA A 49 -3.24 4.45 2.25
N LEU A 50 -2.10 4.98 1.79
CA LEU A 50 -0.84 4.24 1.69
C LEU A 50 0.10 4.68 2.80
N GLY A 51 0.52 3.75 3.65
CA GLY A 51 1.45 3.98 4.77
C GLY A 51 2.90 4.17 4.37
N SER A 52 3.16 4.97 3.33
CA SER A 52 4.49 5.41 2.93
C SER A 52 4.44 6.58 1.94
N GLU A 53 5.42 7.47 2.03
CA GLU A 53 5.69 8.51 1.04
C GLU A 53 6.79 8.13 0.03
N ASN A 54 7.30 6.88 0.09
CA ASN A 54 8.33 6.44 -0.84
C ASN A 54 7.77 6.38 -2.28
N PRO A 55 8.40 7.04 -3.26
CA PRO A 55 7.90 7.12 -4.64
C PRO A 55 7.76 5.75 -5.31
N THR A 56 8.61 4.75 -4.98
CA THR A 56 8.51 3.42 -5.57
C THR A 56 7.29 2.67 -5.05
N LYS A 57 6.96 2.84 -3.75
CA LYS A 57 5.78 2.24 -3.12
C LYS A 57 4.52 2.88 -3.69
N ILE A 58 4.48 4.22 -3.78
CA ILE A 58 3.35 4.95 -4.39
C ILE A 58 3.11 4.47 -5.82
N LYS A 59 4.15 4.47 -6.68
CA LYS A 59 4.03 4.06 -8.07
C LYS A 59 3.63 2.58 -8.20
N GLY A 60 4.22 1.69 -7.40
CA GLY A 60 3.87 0.27 -7.40
C GLY A 60 2.42 0.02 -7.00
N THR A 61 1.95 0.67 -5.93
CA THR A 61 0.55 0.60 -5.49
C THR A 61 -0.39 1.13 -6.56
N GLN A 62 -0.07 2.25 -7.20
CA GLN A 62 -0.86 2.81 -8.30
C GLN A 62 -0.97 1.83 -9.47
N MET A 63 0.16 1.31 -9.96
CA MET A 63 0.20 0.34 -11.05
C MET A 63 -0.56 -0.96 -10.75
N ALA A 64 -0.59 -1.38 -9.48
CA ALA A 64 -1.31 -2.57 -9.06
C ALA A 64 -2.83 -2.32 -9.03
N LEU A 65 -3.26 -1.26 -8.33
CA LEU A 65 -4.67 -1.00 -8.10
C LEU A 65 -5.41 -0.56 -9.38
N GLU A 66 -4.77 0.20 -10.27
CA GLU A 66 -5.39 0.61 -11.54
C GLU A 66 -5.73 -0.58 -12.46
N LYS A 67 -5.08 -1.74 -12.28
CA LYS A 67 -5.40 -2.97 -13.03
C LYS A 67 -6.67 -3.66 -12.55
N VAL A 68 -7.06 -3.47 -11.30
CA VAL A 68 -8.11 -4.26 -10.64
C VAL A 68 -9.27 -3.42 -10.14
N MET A 69 -9.06 -2.11 -9.96
CA MET A 69 -10.04 -1.15 -9.46
C MET A 69 -10.11 0.05 -10.40
N LYS A 70 -11.33 0.57 -10.59
CA LYS A 70 -11.56 1.82 -11.31
C LYS A 70 -11.70 2.97 -10.31
N ASN A 71 -11.35 4.18 -10.74
CA ASN A 71 -11.53 5.41 -9.96
C ASN A 71 -10.89 5.34 -8.56
N ILE A 72 -9.60 5.05 -8.51
CA ILE A 72 -8.84 5.02 -7.25
C ILE A 72 -8.25 6.40 -6.93
N LEU A 73 -8.18 6.74 -5.64
CA LEU A 73 -7.38 7.86 -5.13
C LEU A 73 -6.45 7.34 -4.05
N ILE A 74 -5.15 7.30 -4.35
CA ILE A 74 -4.13 6.94 -3.37
C ILE A 74 -3.73 8.20 -2.59
N VAL A 75 -3.78 8.11 -1.26
CA VAL A 75 -3.33 9.15 -0.34
C VAL A 75 -2.12 8.61 0.42
N PRO A 76 -0.89 9.03 0.05
CA PRO A 76 0.31 8.69 0.80
C PRO A 76 0.27 9.34 2.19
N VAL A 77 0.69 8.60 3.21
CA VAL A 77 0.73 9.05 4.59
C VAL A 77 2.02 8.53 5.22
N ASP A 78 2.76 9.42 5.88
CA ASP A 78 3.89 9.01 6.70
C ASP A 78 3.40 8.29 7.97
N VAL A 79 3.90 7.08 8.20
CA VAL A 79 3.55 6.21 9.32
C VAL A 79 4.76 5.40 9.74
N ASP A 80 4.89 5.19 11.05
CA ASP A 80 5.89 4.30 11.60
C ASP A 80 5.47 2.84 11.39
N SER A 81 6.41 1.97 11.03
CA SER A 81 6.18 0.53 10.93
C SER A 81 6.21 -0.15 12.30
N GLY A 82 6.76 0.48 13.34
CA GLY A 82 6.87 -0.09 14.69
C GLY A 82 7.75 -1.34 14.76
N VAL A 83 8.64 -1.51 13.78
CA VAL A 83 9.62 -2.60 13.67
C VAL A 83 11.01 -2.04 13.35
N SER A 84 12.04 -2.87 13.30
CA SER A 84 13.39 -2.42 12.96
C SER A 84 13.45 -1.78 11.56
N LYS A 85 14.48 -0.94 11.33
CA LYS A 85 14.68 -0.30 10.03
C LYS A 85 15.00 -1.29 8.91
N GLN A 86 15.57 -2.43 9.27
CA GLN A 86 15.86 -3.54 8.38
C GLN A 86 15.19 -4.82 8.91
N PRO A 87 13.87 -4.98 8.65
CA PRO A 87 13.13 -6.14 9.14
C PRO A 87 13.76 -7.46 8.68
N PHE A 88 13.83 -8.40 9.61
CA PHE A 88 14.41 -9.72 9.39
C PHE A 88 13.44 -10.82 9.81
N GLY A 89 13.19 -11.77 8.89
CA GLY A 89 12.21 -12.82 9.07
C GLY A 89 10.78 -12.36 8.72
N VAL A 90 9.95 -13.34 8.34
CA VAL A 90 8.60 -13.09 7.82
C VAL A 90 7.73 -12.36 8.85
N ASP A 91 7.79 -12.76 10.11
CA ASP A 91 6.90 -12.23 11.15
C ASP A 91 7.10 -10.72 11.38
N GLU A 92 8.34 -10.25 11.40
CA GLU A 92 8.64 -8.84 11.58
C GLU A 92 8.21 -8.01 10.35
N ILE A 93 8.47 -8.52 9.14
CA ILE A 93 8.08 -7.85 7.90
C ILE A 93 6.56 -7.75 7.80
N VAL A 94 5.83 -8.83 8.09
CA VAL A 94 4.36 -8.85 8.11
C VAL A 94 3.82 -7.86 9.15
N LYS A 95 4.40 -7.85 10.36
CA LYS A 95 4.01 -6.90 11.41
C LYS A 95 4.21 -5.46 10.96
N GLY A 96 5.35 -5.13 10.35
CA GLY A 96 5.62 -3.80 9.80
C GLY A 96 4.60 -3.39 8.73
N ALA A 97 4.29 -4.29 7.80
CA ALA A 97 3.29 -4.05 6.76
C ALA A 97 1.88 -3.80 7.35
N ILE A 98 1.46 -4.61 8.33
CA ILE A 98 0.16 -4.45 9.00
C ILE A 98 0.09 -3.12 9.77
N ASN A 99 1.14 -2.80 10.54
CA ASN A 99 1.20 -1.55 11.31
C ASN A 99 1.08 -0.32 10.39
N ARG A 100 1.79 -0.33 9.26
CA ARG A 100 1.68 0.72 8.25
C ARG A 100 0.27 0.82 7.66
N ALA A 101 -0.35 -0.32 7.34
CA ALA A 101 -1.70 -0.35 6.77
C ALA A 101 -2.74 0.24 7.74
N LYS A 102 -2.70 -0.21 9.01
CA LYS A 102 -3.62 0.28 10.06
C LYS A 102 -3.38 1.76 10.37
N GLY A 103 -2.13 2.16 10.58
CA GLY A 103 -1.79 3.57 10.85
C GLY A 103 -2.19 4.51 9.70
N ALA A 104 -2.10 4.06 8.45
CA ALA A 104 -2.57 4.86 7.31
C ALA A 104 -4.10 4.99 7.28
N PHE A 105 -4.82 3.90 7.56
CA PHE A 105 -6.28 3.88 7.64
C PHE A 105 -6.80 4.80 8.75
N GLU A 106 -6.15 4.81 9.91
CA GLU A 106 -6.53 5.66 11.05
C GLU A 106 -6.31 7.16 10.76
N LYS A 107 -5.24 7.52 10.05
CA LYS A 107 -4.92 8.93 9.75
C LYS A 107 -5.81 9.55 8.68
N VAL A 108 -6.37 8.73 7.78
CA VAL A 108 -7.08 9.22 6.60
C VAL A 108 -8.35 8.40 6.36
N PRO A 109 -9.55 9.02 6.35
CA PRO A 109 -10.77 8.33 5.97
C PRO A 109 -10.64 7.68 4.59
N SER A 110 -10.66 6.36 4.53
CA SER A 110 -10.37 5.58 3.33
C SER A 110 -11.15 4.27 3.32
N HIS A 111 -11.24 3.63 2.15
CA HIS A 111 -11.82 2.29 2.03
C HIS A 111 -10.82 1.22 2.42
N TYR A 112 -9.54 1.47 2.17
CA TYR A 112 -8.45 0.56 2.48
C TYR A 112 -7.23 1.33 2.98
N GLY A 113 -6.55 0.75 3.98
CA GLY A 113 -5.19 1.07 4.34
C GLY A 113 -4.23 0.07 3.70
N ILE A 114 -3.15 0.55 3.10
CA ILE A 114 -2.11 -0.27 2.48
C ILE A 114 -0.78 -0.01 3.19
N GLY A 115 -0.11 -1.08 3.58
CA GLY A 115 1.26 -1.04 4.09
C GLY A 115 2.14 -1.98 3.30
N ILE A 116 3.30 -1.51 2.86
CA ILE A 116 4.31 -2.32 2.17
C ILE A 116 5.59 -2.25 2.99
N GLU A 117 6.15 -3.40 3.36
CA GLU A 117 7.41 -3.50 4.09
C GLU A 117 8.39 -4.39 3.31
N ALA A 118 9.63 -3.93 3.19
CA ALA A 118 10.71 -4.71 2.59
C ALA A 118 11.56 -5.30 3.71
N GLY A 119 12.09 -6.49 3.51
CA GLY A 119 12.98 -7.10 4.49
C GLY A 119 13.67 -8.34 3.96
N VAL A 120 14.42 -8.98 4.85
CA VAL A 120 15.23 -10.17 4.51
C VAL A 120 14.60 -11.40 5.14
N VAL A 121 14.46 -12.48 4.36
CA VAL A 121 13.98 -13.78 4.84
C VAL A 121 14.97 -14.88 4.53
N GLU A 122 15.08 -15.86 5.42
CA GLU A 122 15.87 -17.06 5.18
C GLU A 122 15.00 -18.15 4.55
N ILE A 123 15.41 -18.65 3.38
CA ILE A 123 14.74 -19.75 2.67
C ILE A 123 15.83 -20.71 2.18
N GLY A 124 15.81 -21.95 2.67
CA GLY A 124 16.77 -22.98 2.26
C GLY A 124 18.23 -22.61 2.56
N GLY A 125 18.50 -21.91 3.67
CA GLY A 125 19.83 -21.41 4.04
C GLY A 125 20.34 -20.24 3.18
N LYS A 126 19.47 -19.62 2.38
CA LYS A 126 19.75 -18.41 1.59
C LYS A 126 18.92 -17.25 2.09
N TYR A 127 19.47 -16.04 1.96
CA TYR A 127 18.80 -14.83 2.39
C TYR A 127 18.26 -14.07 1.17
N LEU A 128 16.94 -13.91 1.15
CA LEU A 128 16.22 -13.26 0.07
C LEU A 128 15.68 -11.93 0.54
N ASP A 129 15.81 -10.90 -0.30
CA ASP A 129 15.04 -9.67 -0.15
C ASP A 129 13.63 -9.93 -0.69
N ILE A 130 12.63 -9.58 0.11
CA ILE A 130 11.21 -9.67 -0.26
C ILE A 130 10.48 -8.40 0.17
N HIS A 131 9.39 -8.10 -0.53
CA HIS A 131 8.41 -7.11 -0.09
C HIS A 131 7.11 -7.82 0.30
N ILE A 132 6.54 -7.46 1.45
CA ILE A 132 5.20 -7.91 1.87
C ILE A 132 4.28 -6.70 1.92
N CYS A 133 3.08 -6.88 1.37
CA CYS A 133 2.00 -5.91 1.43
C CYS A 133 0.89 -6.42 2.34
N ALA A 134 0.29 -5.52 3.13
CA ALA A 134 -0.95 -5.73 3.85
C ALA A 134 -2.02 -4.74 3.34
N ILE A 135 -3.25 -5.22 3.12
CA ILE A 135 -4.42 -4.40 2.77
C ILE A 135 -5.48 -4.58 3.86
N PHE A 136 -5.73 -3.52 4.61
CA PHE A 136 -6.67 -3.46 5.73
C PHE A 136 -7.94 -2.69 5.33
N ASP A 137 -9.12 -3.20 5.67
CA ASP A 137 -10.42 -2.56 5.33
C ASP A 137 -11.14 -1.90 6.52
N GLY A 138 -10.52 -1.91 7.70
CA GLY A 138 -11.11 -1.44 8.95
C GLY A 138 -11.49 -2.56 9.91
N GLU A 139 -11.63 -3.78 9.42
CA GLU A 139 -11.96 -4.96 10.22
C GLU A 139 -10.85 -6.03 10.09
N GLU A 140 -10.54 -6.41 8.85
CA GLU A 140 -9.63 -7.49 8.52
C GLU A 140 -8.53 -7.05 7.56
N TYR A 141 -7.45 -7.82 7.50
CA TYR A 141 -6.37 -7.61 6.55
C TYR A 141 -6.08 -8.83 5.69
N THR A 142 -5.68 -8.57 4.46
CA THR A 142 -5.09 -9.56 3.55
C THR A 142 -3.63 -9.23 3.33
N ILE A 143 -2.80 -10.27 3.12
CA ILE A 143 -1.38 -10.10 2.85
C ILE A 143 -0.99 -10.74 1.53
N GLY A 144 0.08 -10.23 0.93
CA GLY A 144 0.69 -10.78 -0.27
C GLY A 144 2.16 -10.39 -0.34
N THR A 145 2.95 -11.18 -1.08
CA THR A 145 4.38 -10.96 -1.21
C THR A 145 4.76 -10.68 -2.66
N SER A 146 5.84 -9.94 -2.85
CA SER A 146 6.52 -9.87 -4.15
C SER A 146 7.25 -11.18 -4.45
N GLN A 147 7.88 -11.25 -5.62
CA GLN A 147 8.99 -12.19 -5.81
C GLN A 147 10.12 -11.86 -4.82
N GLY A 148 10.92 -12.87 -4.48
CA GLY A 148 12.15 -12.70 -3.73
C GLY A 148 13.37 -12.96 -4.59
N PHE A 149 14.50 -12.35 -4.24
CA PHE A 149 15.79 -12.61 -4.88
C PHE A 149 16.89 -12.73 -3.84
N GLN A 150 17.87 -13.60 -4.10
CA GLN A 150 18.97 -13.80 -3.18
C GLN A 150 19.84 -12.53 -3.13
N ILE A 151 20.11 -12.05 -1.93
CA ILE A 151 20.96 -10.89 -1.69
C ILE A 151 22.42 -11.31 -1.91
N PRO A 152 23.25 -10.50 -2.61
CA PRO A 152 24.69 -10.74 -2.70
C PRO A 152 25.33 -10.81 -1.30
N GLU A 153 26.32 -11.70 -1.12
CA GLU A 153 26.91 -11.95 0.20
C GLU A 153 27.53 -10.67 0.79
N GLU A 154 28.16 -9.84 -0.04
CA GLU A 154 28.78 -8.59 0.37
C GLU A 154 27.77 -7.56 0.93
N ILE A 155 26.51 -7.61 0.48
CA ILE A 155 25.43 -6.79 1.02
C ILE A 155 24.88 -7.41 2.31
N LEU A 156 24.75 -8.74 2.32
CA LEU A 156 24.26 -9.49 3.46
C LEU A 156 25.19 -9.35 4.69
N GLU A 157 26.51 -9.33 4.48
CA GLU A 157 27.47 -9.09 5.55
C GLU A 157 27.25 -7.74 6.26
N GLU A 158 26.94 -6.68 5.50
CA GLU A 158 26.64 -5.36 6.05
C GLU A 158 25.28 -5.36 6.76
N VAL A 159 24.26 -6.02 6.19
CA VAL A 159 22.96 -6.18 6.86
C VAL A 159 23.10 -6.92 8.19
N ARG A 160 23.92 -7.97 8.25
CA ARG A 160 24.22 -8.70 9.50
C ARG A 160 24.96 -7.84 10.53
N ARG A 161 25.67 -6.78 10.10
CA ARG A 161 26.28 -5.78 11.00
C ARG A 161 25.28 -4.72 11.49
N GLY A 162 24.01 -4.84 11.12
CA GLY A 162 22.93 -3.94 11.52
C GLY A 162 22.67 -2.78 10.55
N GLU A 163 23.29 -2.80 9.37
CA GLU A 163 23.05 -1.78 8.34
C GLU A 163 21.73 -2.04 7.59
N GLU A 164 21.08 -0.99 7.12
CA GLU A 164 19.94 -1.14 6.21
C GLU A 164 20.43 -1.63 4.84
N CYS A 165 19.69 -2.53 4.18
CA CYS A 165 20.06 -3.09 2.88
C CYS A 165 20.33 -1.99 1.84
N SER A 166 19.53 -0.93 1.82
CA SER A 166 19.77 0.21 0.93
C SER A 166 21.06 0.97 1.22
N LYS A 167 21.48 1.05 2.50
CA LYS A 167 22.72 1.68 2.93
C LYS A 167 23.93 0.79 2.74
N ALA A 168 23.78 -0.51 2.92
CA ALA A 168 24.77 -1.51 2.52
C ALA A 168 25.08 -1.39 1.02
N VAL A 169 24.05 -1.24 0.17
CA VAL A 169 24.24 -1.04 -1.27
C VAL A 169 24.94 0.29 -1.59
N GLU A 170 24.56 1.38 -0.92
CA GLU A 170 25.26 2.67 -1.05
C GLU A 170 26.75 2.53 -0.73
N LYS A 171 27.08 1.80 0.34
CA LYS A 171 28.46 1.59 0.80
C LYS A 171 29.27 0.71 -0.16
N VAL A 172 28.67 -0.37 -0.66
CA VAL A 172 29.38 -1.38 -1.47
C VAL A 172 29.45 -0.98 -2.95
N TYR A 173 28.37 -0.44 -3.53
CA TYR A 173 28.30 -0.09 -4.95
C TYR A 173 28.36 1.42 -5.23
N GLY A 174 28.33 2.28 -4.21
CA GLY A 174 28.42 3.75 -4.38
C GLY A 174 27.13 4.41 -4.88
N ILE A 175 26.00 3.70 -4.86
CA ILE A 175 24.74 4.13 -5.49
C ILE A 175 23.80 4.78 -4.48
N LYS A 176 23.81 6.11 -4.40
CA LYS A 176 23.00 6.90 -3.44
C LYS A 176 21.49 6.76 -3.63
N ASP A 177 20.73 6.70 -2.54
CA ASP A 177 19.26 6.72 -2.55
C ASP A 177 18.64 5.59 -3.39
N ILE A 178 19.33 4.46 -3.59
CA ILE A 178 18.86 3.36 -4.42
C ILE A 178 17.49 2.81 -3.95
N GLY A 179 17.22 2.90 -2.64
CA GLY A 179 15.94 2.49 -2.05
C GLY A 179 14.74 3.37 -2.42
N LYS A 180 14.96 4.54 -3.01
CA LYS A 180 13.92 5.44 -3.54
C LYS A 180 13.87 5.43 -5.08
N ARG A 181 14.73 4.64 -5.73
CA ARG A 181 14.86 4.56 -7.19
C ARG A 181 14.62 3.13 -7.69
N GLU A 182 15.52 2.59 -8.52
CA GLU A 182 15.44 1.26 -9.11
C GLU A 182 15.50 0.10 -8.09
N GLY A 183 16.05 0.35 -6.89
CA GLY A 183 16.36 -0.67 -5.90
C GLY A 183 17.57 -1.53 -6.29
N ILE A 184 18.09 -2.31 -5.34
CA ILE A 184 19.20 -3.23 -5.61
C ILE A 184 18.86 -4.20 -6.74
N ILE A 185 17.61 -4.68 -6.83
CA ILE A 185 17.16 -5.56 -7.90
C ILE A 185 17.26 -4.90 -9.29
N GLY A 186 16.90 -3.62 -9.41
CA GLY A 186 17.02 -2.89 -10.67
C GLY A 186 18.48 -2.76 -11.10
N TYR A 187 19.36 -2.45 -10.15
CA TYR A 187 20.80 -2.44 -10.41
C TYR A 187 21.34 -3.81 -10.85
N LEU A 188 21.04 -4.87 -10.09
CA LEU A 188 21.55 -6.23 -10.36
C LEU A 188 21.01 -6.81 -11.66
N THR A 189 19.77 -6.48 -12.03
CA THR A 189 19.11 -7.01 -13.23
C THR A 189 19.22 -6.10 -14.44
N LYS A 190 19.88 -4.93 -14.32
CA LYS A 190 19.91 -3.89 -15.37
C LYS A 190 18.50 -3.48 -15.80
N ASP A 191 17.66 -3.19 -14.80
CA ASP A 191 16.28 -2.73 -14.91
C ASP A 191 15.29 -3.72 -15.55
N LEU A 192 15.65 -5.01 -15.68
CA LEU A 192 14.68 -6.04 -16.08
C LEU A 192 13.60 -6.25 -15.02
N VAL A 193 13.94 -6.06 -13.75
CA VAL A 193 12.99 -6.02 -12.62
C VAL A 193 13.38 -4.87 -11.70
N SER A 194 12.43 -4.00 -11.38
CA SER A 194 12.65 -2.84 -10.51
C SER A 194 11.98 -2.99 -9.14
N ARG A 195 12.37 -2.15 -8.18
CA ARG A 195 11.68 -2.03 -6.89
C ARG A 195 10.19 -1.68 -7.03
N VAL A 196 9.82 -0.94 -8.08
CA VAL A 196 8.43 -0.63 -8.41
C VAL A 196 7.66 -1.90 -8.77
N ASP A 197 8.29 -2.81 -9.52
CA ASP A 197 7.69 -4.10 -9.87
C ASP A 197 7.44 -4.96 -8.62
N LEU A 198 8.41 -5.02 -7.70
CA LEU A 198 8.24 -5.74 -6.44
C LEU A 198 7.09 -5.14 -5.59
N CYS A 199 7.01 -3.81 -5.49
CA CYS A 199 5.91 -3.15 -4.79
C CYS A 199 4.56 -3.42 -5.46
N ARG A 200 4.49 -3.35 -6.81
CA ARG A 200 3.29 -3.64 -7.59
C ARG A 200 2.82 -5.07 -7.34
N ASP A 201 3.72 -6.03 -7.44
CA ASP A 201 3.37 -7.45 -7.37
C ASP A 201 2.95 -7.84 -5.94
N ALA A 202 3.60 -7.31 -4.90
CA ALA A 202 3.15 -7.49 -3.52
C ALA A 202 1.70 -7.00 -3.30
N VAL A 203 1.35 -5.82 -3.84
CA VAL A 203 -0.02 -5.28 -3.75
C VAL A 203 -1.01 -6.12 -4.55
N LEU A 204 -0.64 -6.55 -5.77
CA LEU A 204 -1.48 -7.43 -6.59
C LEU A 204 -1.72 -8.79 -5.91
N MET A 205 -0.74 -9.35 -5.21
CA MET A 205 -0.92 -10.59 -4.47
C MET A 205 -1.81 -10.37 -3.24
N ALA A 206 -1.64 -9.25 -2.53
CA ALA A 206 -2.42 -8.95 -1.32
C ALA A 206 -3.90 -8.69 -1.61
N ILE A 207 -4.25 -8.22 -2.80
CA ILE A 207 -5.63 -7.94 -3.19
C ILE A 207 -6.38 -9.19 -3.68
N VAL A 208 -5.68 -10.29 -4.02
CA VAL A 208 -6.30 -11.51 -4.60
C VAL A 208 -7.55 -11.99 -3.86
N PRO A 209 -7.56 -12.12 -2.51
CA PRO A 209 -8.75 -12.59 -1.79
C PRO A 209 -9.96 -11.65 -1.91
N ARG A 210 -9.72 -10.38 -2.28
CA ARG A 210 -10.71 -9.31 -2.40
C ARG A 210 -11.20 -9.08 -3.84
N LEU A 211 -10.69 -9.84 -4.82
CA LEU A 211 -11.08 -9.70 -6.24
C LEU A 211 -12.38 -10.44 -6.59
N ARG A 212 -12.83 -11.37 -5.74
CA ARG A 212 -14.01 -12.22 -5.96
C ARG A 212 -15.15 -11.96 -4.97
N SER A 213 -14.98 -10.98 -4.08
CA SER A 213 -15.92 -10.59 -3.03
C SER A 213 -16.87 -9.49 -3.50
#